data_AF-J3M4R6-F1
#
_entry.id   AF-J3M4R6-F1
#
_cell.length_a   1.000
_cell.length_b   1.000
_cell.length_c   1.000
_cell.angle_alpha   90.00
_cell.angle_beta   90.00
_cell.angle_gamma   90.00
#
_symmetry.space_group_name_H-M   'P 1'
#
loop_
_entity.id
_entity.type
_entity.pdbx_description
1 polymer ?
#
loop_
_entity_poly.entity_id
_entity_poly.type
_entity_poly.pdbx_seq_one_letter_code
_entity_poly.pdbx_strand_id
1 'polypeptide(L)'
;MARLPSVAGLQPPSPQLVLTGVISNECSASLSIHGPLSQVSLTGLLELKGTAYTYTDEVKQDAHDTLVSENTITVYHDHYVTYHLDLGIDGTNNSCVKSTVTPPPPAIRDTGCDTSRSYWMVRHEAAEREADGEVDLGTIRI
;
A
#
# COMPACT_ATOMS: atom_id res chain seq x y z
N MET A 1 -45.18 -30.22 21.90
CA MET A 1 -44.01 -29.58 21.27
C MET A 1 -44.00 -28.11 21.67
N ALA A 2 -43.09 -27.70 22.55
CA ALA A 2 -42.96 -26.31 22.95
C ALA A 2 -42.03 -25.59 21.96
N ARG A 3 -42.50 -24.44 21.45
CA ARG A 3 -41.76 -23.59 20.52
C ARG A 3 -40.68 -22.83 21.30
N LEU A 4 -39.41 -23.00 20.91
CA LEU A 4 -38.29 -22.25 21.49
C LEU A 4 -38.47 -20.75 21.17
N PRO A 5 -38.20 -19.84 22.14
CA PRO A 5 -38.28 -18.41 21.90
C PRO A 5 -37.14 -17.94 20.99
N SER A 6 -37.47 -16.97 20.14
CA SER A 6 -36.53 -16.28 19.25
C SER A 6 -35.49 -15.53 20.08
N VAL A 7 -34.21 -15.86 19.88
CA VAL A 7 -33.06 -15.11 20.42
C VAL A 7 -32.86 -13.88 19.54
N ALA A 8 -33.75 -12.90 19.65
CA ALA A 8 -33.57 -11.57 19.11
C ALA A 8 -33.09 -10.68 20.26
N GLY A 9 -31.78 -10.46 20.39
CA GLY A 9 -31.25 -9.53 21.40
C GLY A 9 -29.82 -9.75 21.87
N LEU A 10 -29.12 -10.81 21.46
CA LEU A 10 -27.69 -10.90 21.68
C LEU A 10 -26.97 -10.18 20.55
N GLN A 11 -26.46 -8.98 20.83
CA GLN A 11 -25.41 -8.38 20.02
C GLN A 11 -24.26 -9.41 20.02
N PRO A 12 -23.90 -10.03 18.88
CA PRO A 12 -22.75 -10.91 18.85
C PRO A 12 -21.52 -10.10 19.31
N PRO A 13 -20.58 -10.72 20.03
CA PRO A 13 -19.34 -10.04 20.39
C PRO A 13 -18.72 -9.45 19.13
N SER A 14 -18.27 -8.19 19.20
CA SER A 14 -17.53 -7.56 18.11
C SER A 14 -16.43 -8.53 17.68
N PRO A 15 -16.40 -8.97 16.41
CA PRO A 15 -15.37 -9.89 15.95
C PRO A 15 -14.03 -9.20 16.14
N GLN A 16 -13.15 -9.80 16.95
CA GLN A 16 -11.78 -9.35 17.04
C GLN A 16 -11.06 -9.84 15.80
N LEU A 17 -10.57 -8.90 14.99
CA LEU A 17 -9.70 -9.19 13.86
C LEU A 17 -8.43 -9.86 14.39
N VAL A 18 -8.25 -11.15 14.09
CA VAL A 18 -6.99 -11.86 14.34
C VAL A 18 -6.27 -11.98 13.01
N LEU A 19 -5.47 -10.97 12.70
CA LEU A 19 -4.56 -10.98 11.56
C LEU A 19 -3.17 -11.39 12.05
N THR A 20 -2.59 -12.41 11.41
CA THR A 20 -1.19 -12.80 11.68
C THR A 20 -0.34 -12.36 10.49
N GLY A 21 0.52 -11.36 10.71
CA GLY A 21 1.51 -10.91 9.74
C GLY A 21 2.86 -11.58 9.98
N VAL A 22 3.53 -12.01 8.91
CA VAL A 22 4.94 -12.44 8.96
C VAL A 22 5.78 -11.39 8.22
N ILE A 23 6.86 -10.93 8.86
CA ILE A 23 7.86 -10.05 8.29
C ILE A 23 9.17 -10.85 8.23
N SER A 24 9.70 -11.05 7.02
CA SER A 24 10.93 -11.82 6.78
C SER A 24 12.03 -10.94 6.21
N ASN A 25 13.30 -11.22 6.56
CA ASN A 25 14.48 -10.55 6.02
C ASN A 25 15.51 -11.53 5.38
N GLU A 26 15.80 -11.42 4.09
CA GLU A 26 16.66 -12.33 3.30
C GLU A 26 17.78 -11.63 2.48
N CYS A 27 19.02 -11.54 2.98
CA CYS A 27 20.12 -10.83 2.30
C CYS A 27 20.62 -11.52 1.01
N SER A 28 20.76 -10.78 -0.10
CA SER A 28 21.33 -11.28 -1.37
C SER A 28 22.85 -11.10 -1.45
N ALA A 29 23.54 -12.04 -2.11
CA ALA A 29 24.97 -11.94 -2.43
C ALA A 29 25.32 -10.72 -3.32
N SER A 30 24.33 -10.13 -4.00
CA SER A 30 24.48 -8.89 -4.76
C SER A 30 24.44 -7.62 -3.90
N LEU A 31 24.38 -7.75 -2.56
CA LEU A 31 24.22 -6.66 -1.59
C LEU A 31 22.94 -5.83 -1.78
N SER A 32 22.00 -6.34 -2.59
CA SER A 32 20.69 -5.74 -2.80
C SER A 32 19.77 -6.07 -1.63
N ILE A 33 19.07 -5.05 -1.12
CA ILE A 33 17.88 -5.24 -0.29
C ILE A 33 16.64 -5.35 -1.19
N HIS A 34 16.71 -6.25 -2.17
CA HIS A 34 15.60 -6.56 -3.08
C HIS A 34 15.56 -8.06 -3.32
N GLY A 35 14.44 -8.65 -2.95
CA GLY A 35 14.28 -10.05 -2.52
C GLY A 35 13.32 -10.05 -1.32
N PRO A 36 12.92 -11.20 -0.75
CA PRO A 36 11.99 -11.33 0.40
C PRO A 36 12.46 -10.67 1.73
N LEU A 37 13.12 -9.51 1.66
CA LEU A 37 13.70 -8.71 2.73
C LEU A 37 12.75 -7.75 3.45
N SER A 38 11.77 -7.24 2.70
CA SER A 38 10.70 -6.38 3.22
C SER A 38 9.39 -6.78 2.55
N GLN A 39 9.07 -8.07 2.64
CA GLN A 39 7.81 -8.61 2.15
C GLN A 39 6.83 -8.70 3.31
N VAL A 40 5.64 -8.13 3.12
CA VAL A 40 4.50 -8.33 4.02
C VAL A 40 3.57 -9.34 3.36
N SER A 41 3.22 -10.37 4.10
CA SER A 41 2.16 -11.31 3.72
C SER A 41 1.06 -11.29 4.77
N LEU A 42 -0.19 -11.14 4.32
CA LEU A 42 -1.37 -11.12 5.18
C LEU A 42 -2.14 -12.43 5.05
N THR A 43 -2.37 -13.09 6.18
CA THR A 43 -3.22 -14.28 6.30
C THR A 43 -3.98 -14.20 7.62
N GLY A 44 -5.16 -14.83 7.67
CA GLY A 44 -6.03 -14.78 8.83
C GLY A 44 -7.49 -14.89 8.44
N LEU A 45 -8.35 -14.49 9.37
CA LEU A 45 -9.80 -14.45 9.15
C LEU A 45 -10.23 -13.01 8.83
N LEU A 46 -11.19 -12.88 7.90
CA LEU A 46 -11.79 -11.60 7.56
C LEU A 46 -12.58 -11.04 8.75
N GLU A 47 -12.61 -9.71 8.87
CA GLU A 47 -13.59 -9.03 9.72
C GLU A 47 -14.96 -9.06 9.02
N LEU A 48 -15.94 -9.63 9.71
CA LEU A 48 -17.25 -9.91 9.16
C LEU A 48 -18.33 -9.24 10.00
N LYS A 49 -19.38 -8.76 9.35
CA LYS A 49 -20.57 -8.19 9.99
C LYS A 49 -21.79 -8.99 9.59
N GLY A 50 -22.63 -9.28 10.59
CA GLY A 50 -23.91 -9.96 10.37
C GLY A 50 -24.90 -9.06 9.63
N THR A 51 -25.63 -9.63 8.67
CA THR A 51 -26.69 -8.96 7.91
C THR A 51 -27.90 -9.89 7.69
N ALA A 52 -29.04 -9.31 7.36
CA ALA A 52 -30.22 -10.06 6.95
C ALA A 52 -30.14 -10.56 5.48
N TYR A 53 -29.17 -10.07 4.70
CA TYR A 53 -29.06 -10.41 3.28
C TYR A 53 -28.65 -11.86 3.05
N THR A 54 -29.31 -12.51 2.10
CA THR A 54 -28.98 -13.87 1.65
C THR A 54 -28.40 -13.89 0.24
N TYR A 55 -28.76 -12.92 -0.59
CA TYR A 55 -28.30 -12.83 -1.98
C TYR A 55 -27.74 -11.43 -2.31
N THR A 56 -26.83 -11.37 -3.30
CA THR A 56 -26.08 -10.14 -3.64
C THR A 56 -26.97 -9.03 -4.20
N ASP A 57 -28.10 -9.36 -4.80
CA ASP A 57 -29.09 -8.43 -5.35
C ASP A 57 -29.93 -7.73 -4.27
N GLU A 58 -29.94 -8.25 -3.04
CA GLU A 58 -30.57 -7.61 -1.87
C GLU A 58 -29.68 -6.51 -1.26
N VAL A 59 -28.37 -6.55 -1.55
CA VAL A 59 -27.39 -5.60 -1.05
C VAL A 59 -27.63 -4.24 -1.70
N LYS A 60 -28.03 -3.26 -0.89
CA LYS A 60 -28.21 -1.88 -1.36
C LYS A 60 -26.84 -1.29 -1.72
N GLN A 61 -26.81 -0.50 -2.79
CA GLN A 61 -25.60 -0.01 -3.47
C GLN A 61 -24.64 0.84 -2.61
N ASP A 62 -25.04 1.24 -1.41
CA ASP A 62 -24.29 2.13 -0.51
C ASP A 62 -23.75 1.40 0.74
N ALA A 63 -23.61 0.07 0.68
CA ALA A 63 -23.29 -0.72 1.86
C ALA A 63 -21.81 -0.61 2.32
N HIS A 64 -20.89 -0.03 1.54
CA HIS A 64 -19.44 -0.04 1.80
C HIS A 64 -18.88 -1.42 2.21
N ASP A 65 -19.56 -2.48 1.81
CA ASP A 65 -19.38 -3.84 2.30
C ASP A 65 -19.68 -4.82 1.15
N THR A 66 -19.07 -6.01 1.16
CA THR A 66 -19.35 -7.07 0.17
C THR A 66 -19.97 -8.29 0.84
N LEU A 67 -21.05 -8.86 0.29
CA LEU A 67 -21.61 -10.13 0.78
C LEU A 67 -20.68 -11.28 0.41
N VAL A 68 -20.06 -11.89 1.42
CA VAL A 68 -19.09 -12.99 1.26
C VAL A 68 -19.69 -14.36 1.60
N SER A 69 -20.79 -14.37 2.35
CA SER A 69 -21.62 -15.55 2.63
C SER A 69 -23.03 -15.10 2.98
N GLU A 70 -23.98 -16.04 3.05
CA GLU A 70 -25.31 -15.77 3.58
C GLU A 70 -25.20 -15.09 4.95
N ASN A 71 -26.00 -14.05 5.15
CA ASN A 71 -26.05 -13.26 6.37
C ASN A 71 -24.73 -12.59 6.78
N THR A 72 -23.74 -12.53 5.88
CA THR A 72 -22.37 -12.16 6.25
C THR A 72 -21.73 -11.23 5.21
N ILE A 73 -21.44 -10.00 5.61
CA ILE A 73 -20.75 -9.01 4.79
C ILE A 73 -19.35 -8.70 5.35
N THR A 74 -18.37 -8.44 4.47
CA THR A 74 -17.03 -7.96 4.85
C THR A 74 -17.02 -6.45 4.92
N VAL A 75 -16.27 -5.91 5.88
CA VAL A 75 -16.06 -4.47 6.05
C VAL A 75 -14.76 -4.05 5.36
N TYR A 76 -14.80 -2.98 4.56
CA TYR A 76 -13.58 -2.43 3.96
C TYR A 76 -12.66 -1.84 5.03
N HIS A 77 -11.39 -2.22 4.97
CA HIS A 77 -10.33 -1.71 5.82
C HIS A 77 -9.01 -1.72 5.05
N ASP A 78 -8.11 -0.81 5.42
CA ASP A 78 -6.80 -0.68 4.82
C ASP A 78 -5.72 -1.26 5.74
N HIS A 79 -4.63 -1.71 5.15
CA HIS A 79 -3.43 -2.12 5.87
C HIS A 79 -2.28 -1.16 5.53
N TYR A 80 -1.90 -0.33 6.50
CA TYR A 80 -0.71 0.50 6.42
C TYR A 80 0.43 -0.13 7.20
N VAL A 81 1.61 -0.23 6.56
CA VAL A 81 2.83 -0.76 7.16
C VAL A 81 3.93 0.29 7.07
N THR A 82 4.55 0.59 8.20
CA THR A 82 5.65 1.56 8.31
C THR A 82 6.92 0.85 8.75
N TYR A 83 8.02 1.11 8.04
CA TYR A 83 9.34 0.58 8.38
C TYR A 83 10.21 1.68 8.95
N HIS A 84 10.97 1.36 10.00
CA HIS A 84 12.06 2.19 10.47
C HIS A 84 13.38 1.65 9.89
N LEU A 85 13.94 2.37 8.91
CA LEU A 85 15.16 1.99 8.20
C LEU A 85 16.29 2.96 8.55
N ASP A 86 17.17 2.56 9.47
CA ASP A 86 18.38 3.31 9.83
C ASP A 86 19.54 2.85 8.93
N LEU A 87 19.77 3.58 7.83
CA LEU A 87 20.71 3.19 6.79
C LEU A 87 22.08 3.85 7.00
N GLY A 88 23.12 3.04 7.17
CA GLY A 88 24.52 3.47 7.19
C GLY A 88 25.24 3.16 5.88
N ILE A 89 25.19 4.08 4.91
CA ILE A 89 25.85 3.91 3.61
C ILE A 89 27.34 4.28 3.73
N ASP A 90 28.21 3.27 3.92
CA ASP A 90 29.64 3.44 4.16
C ASP A 90 30.00 4.41 5.31
N GLY A 91 29.07 4.58 6.26
CA GLY A 91 29.20 5.49 7.40
C GLY A 91 27.86 6.05 7.88
N THR A 92 27.91 6.97 8.84
CA THR A 92 26.73 7.57 9.47
C THR A 92 26.34 8.93 8.90
N ASN A 93 27.23 9.56 8.12
CA ASN A 93 26.98 10.90 7.57
C ASN A 93 26.44 10.79 6.14
N ASN A 94 25.12 10.68 6.01
CA ASN A 94 24.43 10.42 4.75
C ASN A 94 23.56 11.62 4.31
N SER A 95 23.30 11.72 3.01
CA SER A 95 22.33 12.66 2.43
C SER A 95 21.24 11.91 1.67
N CYS A 96 20.01 12.42 1.68
CA CYS A 96 18.93 11.90 0.83
C CYS A 96 18.92 12.67 -0.49
N VAL A 97 19.13 11.99 -1.62
CA VAL A 97 19.17 12.61 -2.96
C VAL A 97 18.00 12.12 -3.80
N LYS A 98 17.11 13.03 -4.19
CA LYS A 98 16.02 12.80 -5.13
C LYS A 98 16.53 12.96 -6.56
N SER A 99 16.37 11.91 -7.37
CA SER A 99 16.72 11.91 -8.79
C SER A 99 15.46 11.87 -9.62
N THR A 100 15.18 12.95 -10.35
CA THR A 100 13.96 13.10 -11.16
C THR A 100 14.31 12.99 -12.64
N VAL A 101 13.58 12.14 -13.37
CA VAL A 101 13.70 12.01 -14.83
C VAL A 101 12.87 13.10 -15.49
N THR A 102 13.49 13.88 -16.38
CA THR A 102 12.87 15.05 -17.03
C THR A 102 13.20 15.10 -18.53
N PRO A 103 12.31 15.63 -19.38
CA PRO A 103 12.65 15.87 -20.78
C PRO A 103 13.71 16.98 -20.88
N PRO A 104 14.43 17.07 -22.02
CA PRO A 104 15.43 18.09 -22.20
C PRO A 104 14.83 19.49 -22.28
N PRO A 105 15.54 20.52 -21.79
CA PRO A 105 15.08 21.88 -21.87
C PRO A 105 15.01 22.32 -23.34
N PRO A 106 14.13 23.29 -23.66
CA PRO A 106 13.86 23.72 -25.02
C PRO A 106 15.13 24.12 -25.81
N ALA A 107 16.11 24.72 -25.16
CA ALA A 107 17.35 25.20 -25.78
C ALA A 107 18.21 24.09 -26.41
N ILE A 108 18.10 22.83 -25.98
CA ILE A 108 18.88 21.72 -26.56
C ILE A 108 18.15 21.10 -27.76
N ARG A 109 16.84 21.35 -27.91
CA ARG A 109 16.03 20.84 -29.03
C ARG A 109 16.27 21.58 -30.35
N ASP A 110 16.96 22.73 -30.31
CA ASP A 110 17.10 23.67 -31.42
C ASP A 110 18.45 23.57 -32.16
N THR A 111 19.29 22.61 -31.78
CA THR A 111 20.50 22.27 -32.57
C THR A 111 20.07 21.34 -33.70
N GLY A 112 19.95 21.87 -34.92
CA GLY A 112 19.40 21.20 -36.11
C GLY A 112 20.17 19.97 -36.63
N CYS A 113 20.68 19.11 -35.76
CA CYS A 113 21.45 17.92 -36.09
C CYS A 113 21.23 16.80 -35.05
N ASP A 114 20.06 16.16 -35.01
CA ASP A 114 19.83 14.80 -34.46
C ASP A 114 18.44 14.28 -34.87
N THR A 115 18.36 13.03 -35.32
CA THR A 115 17.15 12.31 -35.76
C THR A 115 16.28 11.75 -34.64
N SER A 116 16.64 11.88 -33.36
CA SER A 116 15.78 11.50 -32.24
C SER A 116 15.07 12.70 -31.61
N ARG A 117 13.73 12.64 -31.57
CA ARG A 117 12.88 13.76 -31.12
C ARG A 117 12.69 13.87 -29.60
N SER A 118 13.15 12.88 -28.84
CA SER A 118 13.08 12.87 -27.38
C SER A 118 14.14 11.95 -26.76
N TYR A 119 14.89 12.48 -25.80
CA TYR A 119 15.68 11.72 -24.84
C TYR A 119 15.29 12.19 -23.43
N TRP A 120 15.79 11.52 -22.40
CA TRP A 120 15.53 11.88 -21.00
C TRP A 120 16.82 12.34 -20.34
N MET A 121 16.70 13.29 -19.43
CA MET A 121 17.77 13.74 -18.54
C MET A 121 17.38 13.51 -17.09
N VAL A 122 18.36 13.47 -16.20
CA VAL A 122 18.14 13.31 -14.76
C VAL A 122 18.57 14.58 -14.04
N ARG A 123 17.69 15.07 -13.15
CA ARG A 123 17.97 16.18 -12.25
C ARG A 123 18.11 15.64 -10.83
N HIS A 124 19.19 16.00 -10.15
CA HIS A 124 19.47 15.58 -8.78
C HIS A 124 19.22 16.72 -7.79
N GLU A 125 18.60 16.42 -6.65
CA GLU A 125 18.32 17.34 -5.55
C GLU A 125 18.63 16.67 -4.22
N ALA A 126 19.48 17.29 -3.39
CA ALA A 126 19.66 16.84 -2.01
C ALA A 126 18.56 17.46 -1.13
N ALA A 127 17.95 16.65 -0.26
CA ALA A 127 17.05 17.14 0.77
C ALA A 127 17.88 17.83 1.87
N GLU A 128 17.58 19.09 2.15
CA GLU A 128 18.28 19.88 3.17
C GLU A 128 17.60 19.77 4.55
N ARG A 129 16.30 19.44 4.55
CA ARG A 129 15.47 19.22 5.76
C ARG A 129 14.62 17.97 5.61
N GLU A 130 14.11 17.47 6.73
CA GLU A 130 13.22 16.31 6.78
C GLU A 130 11.98 16.48 5.88
N ALA A 131 11.39 17.68 5.88
CA ALA A 131 10.24 18.00 5.03
C ALA A 131 10.55 17.89 3.52
N ASP A 132 11.80 18.14 3.11
CA ASP A 132 12.22 18.00 1.71
C ASP A 132 12.37 16.52 1.31
N GLY A 133 12.47 15.62 2.30
CA GLY A 133 12.51 14.17 2.15
C GLY A 133 11.14 13.48 2.18
N GLU A 134 10.06 14.21 2.47
CA GLU A 134 8.69 13.68 2.37
C GLU A 134 8.29 13.58 0.89
N VAL A 135 8.04 12.35 0.43
CA VAL A 135 7.74 12.08 -0.98
C VAL A 135 6.47 11.26 -1.10
N ASP A 136 5.47 11.81 -1.78
CA ASP A 136 4.32 11.07 -2.27
C ASP A 136 4.66 10.43 -3.63
N LEU A 137 4.90 9.12 -3.61
CA LEU A 137 5.22 8.35 -4.81
C LEU A 137 4.05 8.28 -5.80
N GLY A 138 2.79 8.44 -5.33
CA GLY A 138 1.60 8.36 -6.16
C GLY A 138 1.36 9.59 -7.05
N THR A 139 1.93 10.73 -6.69
CA THR A 139 1.83 11.98 -7.47
C THR A 139 3.02 12.22 -8.40
N ILE A 140 4.06 11.39 -8.34
CA ILE A 140 5.21 11.45 -9.26
C ILE A 140 4.75 11.04 -10.66
N ARG A 141 4.78 11.98 -11.61
CA ARG A 141 4.54 11.71 -13.03
C ARG A 141 5.87 11.45 -13.73
N ILE A 142 5.95 10.33 -14.45
CA ILE A 142 7.06 9.93 -15.31
C ILE A 142 6.77 10.41 -16.73
#